data_AF-A0A6I9ZBZ2-F1
#
_entry.id   AF-A0A6I9ZBZ2-F1
#
_cell.length_a   1.000
_cell.length_b   1.000
_cell.length_c   1.000
_cell.angle_alpha   90.00
_cell.angle_beta   90.00
_cell.angle_gamma   90.00
#
_symmetry.space_group_name_H-M   'P 1'
#
loop_
_entity.id
_entity.type
_entity.pdbx_description
1 polymer ?
#
loop_
_entity_poly.entity_id
_entity_poly.type
_entity_poly.pdbx_seq_one_letter_code
_entity_poly.pdbx_strand_id
1 'polypeptide(L)'
;MSQGDRAAFEQICPVCPCFSVQSPGMSWPKLLLSMGLVCVCPGVSSIILLAGTPRSSFPLTQIIDQACQEAEVYKDAGVDGLMLENMHDVPYTVCPGPEVTAAMAVLSAAVRQNCPRVPLGVQVLCAANQQAIAIALAAGLDFIRAEGFVFSHVADEGIINACAGDLLRYRKHIGADNIQIFADIKKKHSAHALTADVSVVQTASAAQLFLADGVVLTGTATGHPTDPQQLQEVKHAVKIPVLVGSGVTLENVRNYLDADALIIGSYFKKGGYWANAVDPDRVKKFMEHISILTE
;
A
#
# COMPACT_ATOMS: atom_id res chain seq x y z
N MET A 1 37.55 20.82 -44.53
CA MET A 1 38.42 20.47 -43.38
C MET A 1 38.14 19.03 -43.01
N SER A 2 39.21 18.26 -42.83
CA SER A 2 39.35 16.82 -42.94
C SER A 2 38.86 16.02 -41.73
N GLN A 3 38.72 14.71 -41.94
CA GLN A 3 38.34 13.60 -41.05
C GLN A 3 39.27 13.39 -39.82
N GLY A 4 39.82 14.44 -39.21
CA GLY A 4 40.85 14.35 -38.16
C GLY A 4 40.37 14.38 -36.71
N ASP A 5 39.20 14.94 -36.41
CA ASP A 5 38.88 15.34 -35.02
C ASP A 5 37.82 14.45 -34.34
N ARG A 6 37.64 13.21 -34.80
CA ARG A 6 36.75 12.20 -34.17
C ARG A 6 37.48 11.09 -33.41
N ALA A 7 38.81 11.15 -33.30
CA ALA A 7 39.63 10.02 -32.84
C ALA A 7 40.27 10.20 -31.44
N ALA A 8 39.60 10.85 -30.48
CA ALA A 8 40.19 11.05 -29.14
C ALA A 8 39.25 10.75 -27.93
N PHE A 9 38.12 10.06 -28.12
CA PHE A 9 37.25 9.68 -26.99
C PHE A 9 36.76 8.22 -26.98
N GLU A 10 37.23 7.38 -27.89
CA GLU A 10 36.87 5.95 -27.96
C GLU A 10 38.13 5.09 -27.86
N GLN A 11 38.60 4.77 -26.64
CA GLN A 11 39.49 3.62 -26.39
C GLN A 11 39.72 3.34 -24.89
N ILE A 12 38.74 2.73 -24.20
CA ILE A 12 38.96 1.70 -23.15
C ILE A 12 37.74 0.73 -23.17
N CYS A 13 37.87 -0.37 -23.93
CA CYS A 13 37.46 -1.78 -23.71
C CYS A 13 36.11 -2.21 -23.02
N PRO A 14 35.57 -3.43 -23.28
CA PRO A 14 34.60 -3.68 -24.36
C PRO A 14 33.40 -4.61 -23.98
N VAL A 15 32.36 -4.59 -24.83
CA VAL A 15 31.29 -5.60 -25.10
C VAL A 15 30.41 -6.14 -23.95
N CYS A 16 29.14 -5.71 -23.93
CA CYS A 16 28.00 -6.64 -23.92
C CYS A 16 26.77 -5.96 -24.56
N PRO A 17 26.22 -6.45 -25.68
CA PRO A 17 25.08 -5.83 -26.36
C PRO A 17 23.81 -6.55 -25.95
N CYS A 18 23.03 -5.96 -25.05
CA CYS A 18 21.62 -6.26 -24.80
C CYS A 18 21.22 -5.54 -23.52
N PHE A 19 20.46 -4.46 -23.61
CA PHE A 19 19.42 -4.09 -22.65
C PHE A 19 18.75 -2.84 -23.21
N SER A 20 17.89 -3.06 -24.21
CA SER A 20 16.70 -2.25 -24.33
C SER A 20 16.03 -2.25 -22.96
N VAL A 21 15.90 -1.10 -22.33
CA VAL A 21 15.10 -0.91 -21.12
C VAL A 21 13.64 -1.10 -21.52
N GLN A 22 13.25 -2.36 -21.69
CA GLN A 22 11.89 -2.80 -21.43
C GLN A 22 11.87 -3.04 -19.92
N SER A 23 11.31 -2.08 -19.19
CA SER A 23 10.88 -2.31 -17.81
C SER A 23 10.07 -3.61 -17.80
N PRO A 24 10.41 -4.62 -16.98
CA PRO A 24 9.50 -5.72 -16.76
C PRO A 24 8.37 -5.15 -15.91
N GLY A 25 7.35 -4.62 -16.59
CA GLY A 25 6.07 -4.36 -15.97
C GLY A 25 5.58 -5.68 -15.40
N MET A 26 5.40 -5.74 -14.09
CA MET A 26 4.54 -6.75 -13.49
C MET A 26 3.16 -6.51 -14.11
N SER A 27 2.84 -7.28 -15.15
CA SER A 27 1.49 -7.30 -15.68
C SER A 27 0.64 -7.99 -14.62
N TRP A 28 -0.01 -7.20 -13.77
CA TRP A 28 -1.05 -7.72 -12.92
C TRP A 28 -2.10 -8.34 -13.86
N PRO A 29 -2.37 -9.65 -13.78
CA PRO A 29 -3.46 -10.22 -14.56
C PRO A 29 -4.74 -9.46 -14.22
N LYS A 30 -5.68 -9.34 -15.17
CA LYS A 30 -7.01 -8.72 -14.99
C LYS A 30 -7.90 -9.47 -13.97
N LEU A 31 -7.31 -10.25 -13.07
CA LEU A 31 -8.00 -10.91 -11.99
C LEU A 31 -8.20 -9.88 -10.88
N LEU A 32 -9.40 -9.84 -10.30
CA LEU A 32 -9.68 -9.06 -9.10
C LEU A 32 -8.78 -9.57 -7.97
N LEU A 33 -7.77 -8.79 -7.59
CA LEU A 33 -6.82 -9.22 -6.57
C LEU A 33 -7.34 -8.88 -5.18
N SER A 34 -7.29 -9.84 -4.28
CA SER A 34 -7.59 -9.63 -2.87
C SER A 34 -6.29 -9.34 -2.11
N MET A 35 -6.26 -8.24 -1.39
CA MET A 35 -5.13 -7.86 -0.55
C MET A 35 -5.55 -7.88 0.92
N GLY A 36 -4.91 -8.75 1.68
CA GLY A 36 -5.10 -8.85 3.12
C GLY A 36 -4.29 -7.77 3.84
N LEU A 37 -4.94 -7.03 4.73
CA LEU A 37 -4.24 -6.11 5.60
C LEU A 37 -3.69 -6.87 6.81
N VAL A 38 -2.37 -6.99 6.89
CA VAL A 38 -1.65 -7.46 8.07
C VAL A 38 -1.48 -6.24 8.98
N CYS A 39 -2.53 -5.91 9.73
CA CYS A 39 -2.41 -5.02 10.87
C CYS A 39 -1.86 -5.83 12.03
N VAL A 40 -0.71 -5.45 12.56
CA VAL A 40 -0.10 -6.12 13.70
C VAL A 40 -1.04 -5.99 14.92
N CYS A 41 -1.89 -6.98 15.21
CA CYS A 41 -2.64 -7.04 16.47
C CYS A 41 -3.25 -8.41 16.81
N PRO A 42 -3.00 -8.94 18.02
CA PRO A 42 -3.75 -10.05 18.59
C PRO A 42 -5.16 -9.60 19.00
N GLY A 43 -6.05 -10.57 19.12
CA GLY A 43 -7.40 -10.37 19.61
C GLY A 43 -7.41 -9.78 21.02
N VAL A 44 -8.29 -8.79 21.20
CA VAL A 44 -8.85 -8.32 22.47
C VAL A 44 -7.81 -8.05 23.56
N SER A 45 -7.40 -6.78 23.67
CA SER A 45 -6.68 -6.15 24.79
C SER A 45 -5.15 -6.13 24.72
N SER A 46 -4.54 -6.19 23.53
CA SER A 46 -3.09 -6.19 23.37
C SER A 46 -2.68 -5.42 22.12
N ILE A 47 -2.73 -4.09 22.17
CA ILE A 47 -2.34 -3.22 21.05
C ILE A 47 -0.84 -3.36 20.84
N ILE A 48 -0.44 -4.05 19.77
CA ILE A 48 0.96 -4.22 19.39
C ILE A 48 1.46 -2.91 18.79
N LEU A 49 2.61 -2.45 19.28
CA LEU A 49 3.08 -1.10 19.05
C LEU A 49 4.58 -1.05 18.89
N LEU A 50 5.05 -0.13 18.03
CA LEU A 50 6.46 0.07 17.83
C LEU A 50 7.07 0.71 19.08
N ALA A 51 8.33 0.39 19.34
CA ALA A 51 9.04 0.91 20.50
C ALA A 51 8.98 2.45 20.50
N GLY A 52 8.48 3.04 21.59
CA GLY A 52 8.36 4.50 21.74
C GLY A 52 6.93 5.03 21.69
N THR A 53 5.94 4.27 21.25
CA THR A 53 4.56 4.77 21.22
C THR A 53 3.80 4.52 22.54
N PRO A 54 2.84 5.41 22.90
CA PRO A 54 2.39 5.54 24.29
C PRO A 54 1.73 4.30 24.90
N ARG A 55 1.19 3.39 24.08
CA ARG A 55 0.55 2.16 24.59
C ARG A 55 1.43 0.92 24.41
N SER A 56 2.70 1.07 24.02
CA SER A 56 3.56 -0.07 23.70
C SER A 56 3.86 -0.93 24.92
N SER A 57 3.46 -2.20 24.84
CA SER A 57 3.55 -3.16 25.93
C SER A 57 4.31 -4.44 25.58
N PHE A 58 4.69 -4.64 24.31
CA PHE A 58 5.31 -5.87 23.83
C PHE A 58 6.72 -5.64 23.27
N PRO A 59 7.65 -6.60 23.45
CA PRO A 59 8.95 -6.55 22.79
C PRO A 59 8.80 -6.78 21.28
N LEU A 60 9.63 -6.12 20.48
CA LEU A 60 9.59 -6.19 19.01
C LEU A 60 9.61 -7.63 18.45
N THR A 61 10.26 -8.57 19.14
CA THR A 61 10.27 -9.97 18.71
C THR A 61 8.87 -10.60 18.72
N GLN A 62 8.06 -10.35 19.75
CA GLN A 62 6.69 -10.86 19.82
C GLN A 62 5.77 -10.21 18.78
N ILE A 63 6.01 -8.93 18.47
CA ILE A 63 5.34 -8.18 17.40
C ILE A 63 5.58 -8.87 16.05
N ILE A 64 6.84 -9.22 15.79
CA ILE A 64 7.26 -9.91 14.56
C ILE A 64 6.61 -11.29 14.47
N ASP A 65 6.66 -12.09 15.54
CA ASP A 65 6.07 -13.43 15.58
C ASP A 65 4.56 -13.37 15.28
N GLN A 66 3.84 -12.40 15.84
CA GLN A 66 2.42 -12.23 15.59
C GLN A 66 2.13 -11.80 14.15
N ALA A 67 2.90 -10.87 13.60
CA ALA A 67 2.75 -10.44 12.21
C ALA A 67 2.98 -11.61 11.24
N CYS A 68 3.96 -12.47 11.53
CA CYS A 68 4.23 -13.69 10.75
C CYS A 68 3.07 -14.69 10.84
N GLN A 69 2.49 -14.91 12.03
CA GLN A 69 1.32 -15.78 12.21
C GLN A 69 0.09 -15.25 11.45
N GLU A 70 -0.17 -13.94 11.49
CA GLU A 70 -1.27 -13.34 10.71
C GLU A 70 -1.04 -13.46 9.20
N ALA A 71 0.20 -13.23 8.74
CA ALA A 71 0.56 -13.40 7.34
C ALA A 71 0.37 -14.85 6.86
N GLU A 72 0.70 -15.84 7.69
CA GLU A 72 0.42 -17.26 7.42
C GLU A 72 -1.06 -17.53 7.24
N VAL A 73 -1.93 -16.99 8.11
CA VAL A 73 -3.38 -17.19 7.99
C VAL A 73 -3.90 -16.69 6.63
N TYR A 74 -3.44 -15.51 6.18
CA TYR A 74 -3.85 -14.98 4.89
C TYR A 74 -3.28 -15.79 3.72
N LYS A 75 -2.00 -16.17 3.79
CA LYS A 75 -1.32 -17.01 2.79
C LYS A 75 -2.04 -18.35 2.62
N ASP A 76 -2.36 -19.02 3.72
CA ASP A 76 -3.00 -20.34 3.73
C ASP A 76 -4.46 -20.28 3.26
N ALA A 77 -5.12 -19.13 3.42
CA ALA A 77 -6.45 -18.88 2.89
C ALA A 77 -6.45 -18.47 1.40
N GLY A 78 -5.28 -18.31 0.77
CA GLY A 78 -5.14 -18.01 -0.66
C GLY A 78 -5.27 -16.54 -1.04
N VAL A 79 -5.04 -15.61 -0.10
CA VAL A 79 -5.03 -14.16 -0.40
C VAL A 79 -3.90 -13.80 -1.36
N ASP A 80 -4.18 -12.95 -2.35
CA ASP A 80 -3.27 -12.66 -3.47
C ASP A 80 -2.11 -11.73 -3.12
N GLY A 81 -2.24 -10.92 -2.07
CA GLY A 81 -1.18 -10.00 -1.61
C GLY A 81 -1.39 -9.57 -0.17
N LEU A 82 -0.32 -9.12 0.50
CA LEU A 82 -0.41 -8.62 1.88
C LEU A 82 0.14 -7.20 1.97
N MET A 83 -0.47 -6.40 2.85
CA MET A 83 0.04 -5.07 3.18
C MET A 83 0.23 -4.95 4.68
N LEU A 84 1.44 -4.58 5.10
CA LEU A 84 1.80 -4.32 6.48
C LEU A 84 1.45 -2.86 6.84
N GLU A 85 0.81 -2.64 7.98
CA GLU A 85 0.40 -1.29 8.41
C GLU A 85 0.59 -1.12 9.92
N ASN A 86 1.10 0.04 10.35
CA ASN A 86 1.23 0.41 11.77
C ASN A 86 -0.07 1.01 12.35
N MET A 87 -1.23 0.43 12.04
CA MET A 87 -2.57 0.92 12.48
C MET A 87 -2.75 1.02 13.98
N HIS A 88 -1.96 0.28 14.73
CA HIS A 88 -2.09 0.26 16.17
C HIS A 88 -1.31 1.38 16.85
N ASP A 89 -0.42 2.06 16.11
CA ASP A 89 0.56 3.07 16.51
C ASP A 89 -0.04 4.42 16.91
N VAL A 90 -1.12 4.36 17.68
CA VAL A 90 -1.89 5.53 18.12
C VAL A 90 -1.28 6.16 19.39
N PRO A 91 -1.24 7.51 19.46
CA PRO A 91 -1.60 8.46 18.41
C PRO A 91 -0.54 8.52 17.31
N TYR A 92 -0.99 8.67 16.06
CA TYR A 92 -0.09 8.81 14.92
C TYR A 92 0.56 10.20 14.89
N THR A 93 1.73 10.30 14.26
CA THR A 93 2.46 11.56 14.12
C THR A 93 2.92 11.76 12.69
N VAL A 94 2.84 13.02 12.22
CA VAL A 94 3.54 13.43 11.01
C VAL A 94 5.04 13.32 11.29
N CYS A 95 5.81 12.78 10.34
CA CYS A 95 7.26 12.57 10.49
C CYS A 95 7.63 11.70 11.71
N PRO A 96 7.26 10.40 11.71
CA PRO A 96 7.66 9.50 12.77
C PRO A 96 9.19 9.39 12.88
N GLY A 97 9.67 9.08 14.08
CA GLY A 97 11.10 8.93 14.33
C GLY A 97 11.71 7.70 13.65
N PRO A 98 13.06 7.62 13.65
CA PRO A 98 13.78 6.52 13.00
C PRO A 98 13.43 5.14 13.58
N GLU A 99 12.99 5.08 14.84
CA GLU A 99 12.55 3.86 15.52
C GLU A 99 11.39 3.16 14.81
N VAL A 100 10.43 3.93 14.28
CA VAL A 100 9.29 3.38 13.51
C VAL A 100 9.79 2.75 12.22
N THR A 101 10.67 3.46 11.50
CA THR A 101 11.23 2.98 10.23
C THR A 101 12.07 1.71 10.43
N ALA A 102 12.91 1.70 11.47
CA ALA A 102 13.77 0.56 11.78
C ALA A 102 12.94 -0.67 12.19
N ALA A 103 11.96 -0.50 13.08
CA ALA A 103 11.13 -1.60 13.54
C ALA A 103 10.25 -2.18 12.43
N MET A 104 9.62 -1.31 11.61
CA MET A 104 8.84 -1.76 10.45
C MET A 104 9.69 -2.45 9.39
N ALA A 105 10.96 -2.04 9.19
CA ALA A 105 11.87 -2.71 8.28
C ALA A 105 12.20 -4.14 8.71
N VAL A 106 12.55 -4.34 10.00
CA VAL A 106 12.84 -5.68 10.53
C VAL A 106 11.59 -6.58 10.47
N LEU A 107 10.43 -6.03 10.85
CA LEU A 107 9.16 -6.75 10.80
C LEU A 107 8.80 -7.15 9.37
N SER A 108 8.89 -6.21 8.44
CA SER A 108 8.58 -6.47 7.03
C SER A 108 9.53 -7.52 6.42
N ALA A 109 10.82 -7.50 6.79
CA ALA A 109 11.79 -8.49 6.33
C ALA A 109 11.46 -9.89 6.85
N ALA A 110 11.03 -10.03 8.11
CA ALA A 110 10.60 -11.30 8.66
C ALA A 110 9.35 -11.85 7.95
N VAL A 111 8.35 -11.00 7.69
CA VAL A 111 7.14 -11.39 6.94
C VAL A 111 7.49 -11.77 5.49
N ARG A 112 8.42 -11.07 4.83
CA ARG A 112 8.93 -11.46 3.50
C ARG A 112 9.56 -12.85 3.51
N GLN A 113 10.36 -13.18 4.52
CA GLN A 113 10.95 -14.51 4.64
C GLN A 113 9.88 -15.59 4.80
N ASN A 114 8.80 -15.32 5.53
CA ASN A 114 7.70 -16.25 5.73
C ASN A 114 6.77 -16.39 4.50
N CYS A 115 6.66 -15.32 3.71
CA CYS A 115 5.82 -15.23 2.51
C CYS A 115 6.64 -14.82 1.27
N PRO A 116 7.59 -15.64 0.80
CA PRO A 116 8.56 -15.24 -0.22
C PRO A 116 7.96 -15.05 -1.63
N ARG A 117 6.76 -15.60 -1.88
CA ARG A 117 6.10 -15.57 -3.20
C ARG A 117 4.87 -14.68 -3.25
N VAL A 118 4.39 -14.21 -2.10
CA VAL A 118 3.20 -13.36 -2.02
C VAL A 118 3.65 -11.91 -2.23
N PRO A 119 3.02 -11.13 -3.13
CA PRO A 119 3.21 -9.70 -3.21
C PRO A 119 3.03 -9.04 -1.83
N LEU A 120 4.04 -8.29 -1.38
CA LEU A 120 4.01 -7.59 -0.09
C LEU A 120 4.15 -6.09 -0.30
N GLY A 121 3.46 -5.31 0.51
CA GLY A 121 3.70 -3.89 0.60
C GLY A 121 3.54 -3.35 2.00
N VAL A 122 3.81 -2.07 2.15
CA VAL A 122 3.78 -1.40 3.45
C VAL A 122 3.10 -0.06 3.38
N GLN A 123 2.39 0.27 4.45
CA GLN A 123 1.85 1.59 4.74
C GLN A 123 2.35 2.02 6.11
N VAL A 124 3.00 3.19 6.16
CA VAL A 124 3.33 3.84 7.42
C VAL A 124 2.42 5.06 7.53
N LEU A 125 1.51 5.01 8.51
CA LEU A 125 0.42 5.97 8.65
C LEU A 125 0.91 7.39 8.88
N CYS A 126 0.00 8.34 8.64
CA CYS A 126 0.25 9.78 8.74
C CYS A 126 1.25 10.28 7.67
N ALA A 127 1.08 9.77 6.44
CA ALA A 127 1.84 10.16 5.25
C ALA A 127 3.37 10.03 5.37
N ALA A 128 3.85 9.05 6.15
CA ALA A 128 5.27 8.68 6.24
C ALA A 128 5.74 7.89 5.01
N ASN A 129 5.47 8.43 3.81
CA ASN A 129 5.63 7.72 2.55
C ASN A 129 7.10 7.50 2.16
N GLN A 130 8.00 8.42 2.52
CA GLN A 130 9.43 8.23 2.29
C GLN A 130 9.99 7.08 3.15
N GLN A 131 9.55 7.00 4.41
CA GLN A 131 9.86 5.89 5.31
C GLN A 131 9.34 4.58 4.73
N ALA A 132 8.10 4.56 4.22
CA ALA A 132 7.51 3.39 3.57
C ALA A 132 8.36 2.91 2.36
N ILE A 133 8.83 3.82 1.50
CA ILE A 133 9.73 3.48 0.38
C ILE A 133 11.04 2.87 0.88
N ALA A 134 11.65 3.45 1.92
CA ALA A 134 12.89 2.93 2.49
C ALA A 134 12.72 1.54 3.11
N ILE A 135 11.63 1.33 3.87
CA ILE A 135 11.25 0.03 4.44
C ILE A 135 11.04 -0.99 3.33
N ALA A 136 10.27 -0.64 2.30
CA ALA A 136 9.97 -1.53 1.20
C ALA A 136 11.26 -1.96 0.47
N LEU A 137 12.19 -1.04 0.24
CA LEU A 137 13.47 -1.38 -0.38
C LEU A 137 14.30 -2.30 0.50
N ALA A 138 14.45 -1.97 1.79
CA ALA A 138 15.30 -2.71 2.73
C ALA A 138 14.78 -4.13 3.00
N ALA A 139 13.45 -4.31 3.03
CA ALA A 139 12.79 -5.59 3.29
C ALA A 139 12.46 -6.40 2.02
N GLY A 140 12.71 -5.84 0.82
CA GLY A 140 12.38 -6.50 -0.44
C GLY A 140 10.86 -6.62 -0.68
N LEU A 141 10.11 -5.57 -0.40
CA LEU A 141 8.68 -5.47 -0.69
C LEU A 141 8.45 -4.92 -2.11
N ASP A 142 7.22 -5.07 -2.61
CA ASP A 142 6.86 -4.82 -4.01
C ASP A 142 6.16 -3.47 -4.21
N PHE A 143 5.49 -2.95 -3.18
CA PHE A 143 4.74 -1.70 -3.26
C PHE A 143 4.61 -0.98 -1.91
N ILE A 144 4.20 0.28 -1.97
CA ILE A 144 3.69 1.04 -0.83
C ILE A 144 2.29 1.56 -1.12
N ARG A 145 1.52 1.79 -0.05
CA ARG A 145 0.32 2.63 -0.11
C ARG A 145 0.65 4.01 0.45
N ALA A 146 0.46 5.03 -0.38
CA ALA A 146 0.86 6.39 -0.07
C ALA A 146 -0.35 7.27 0.26
N GLU A 147 -0.28 7.97 1.39
CA GLU A 147 -1.29 8.95 1.83
C GLU A 147 -0.86 10.37 1.43
N GLY A 148 -1.79 11.23 1.06
CA GLY A 148 -1.44 12.62 0.70
C GLY A 148 -0.44 12.68 -0.46
N PHE A 149 -0.58 11.79 -1.45
CA PHE A 149 0.27 11.80 -2.63
C PHE A 149 0.07 13.08 -3.45
N VAL A 150 -1.20 13.43 -3.71
CA VAL A 150 -1.63 14.67 -4.37
C VAL A 150 -2.66 15.39 -3.51
N PHE A 151 -2.63 16.73 -3.58
CA PHE A 151 -3.45 17.67 -2.81
C PHE A 151 -3.31 17.56 -1.29
N SER A 152 -3.29 18.72 -0.62
CA SER A 152 -3.29 18.77 0.84
C SER A 152 -4.70 18.55 1.40
N HIS A 153 -4.78 17.96 2.58
CA HIS A 153 -6.02 17.76 3.34
C HIS A 153 -5.74 17.84 4.84
N VAL A 154 -6.80 17.92 5.65
CA VAL A 154 -6.68 17.93 7.12
C VAL A 154 -7.07 16.55 7.62
N ALA A 155 -6.12 15.79 8.16
CA ALA A 155 -6.34 14.52 8.84
C ALA A 155 -6.44 14.72 10.37
N ASP A 156 -6.66 13.64 11.11
CA ASP A 156 -6.75 13.66 12.58
C ASP A 156 -5.45 14.20 13.23
N GLU A 157 -4.32 14.05 12.56
CA GLU A 157 -2.99 14.51 13.00
C GLU A 157 -2.65 15.93 12.55
N GLY A 158 -3.50 16.56 11.73
CA GLY A 158 -3.31 17.92 11.21
C GLY A 158 -3.24 17.99 9.69
N ILE A 159 -2.58 19.04 9.17
CA ILE A 159 -2.46 19.24 7.72
C ILE A 159 -1.44 18.25 7.14
N ILE A 160 -1.92 17.42 6.22
CA ILE A 160 -1.09 16.55 5.39
C ILE A 160 -0.86 17.24 4.05
N ASN A 161 0.40 17.48 3.69
CA ASN A 161 0.77 18.10 2.43
C ASN A 161 1.04 17.07 1.34
N ALA A 162 0.73 17.43 0.10
CA ALA A 162 1.04 16.63 -1.07
C ALA A 162 2.55 16.35 -1.18
N CYS A 163 2.93 15.11 -1.48
CA CYS A 163 4.33 14.68 -1.47
C CYS A 163 4.86 14.04 -2.77
N ALA A 164 4.03 13.90 -3.82
CA ALA A 164 4.39 13.13 -5.02
C ALA A 164 5.76 13.45 -5.62
N GLY A 165 6.10 14.74 -5.78
CA GLY A 165 7.37 15.16 -6.36
C GLY A 165 8.58 14.73 -5.53
N ASP A 166 8.54 14.96 -4.22
CA ASP A 166 9.64 14.63 -3.32
C ASP A 166 9.74 13.12 -3.09
N LEU A 167 8.60 12.43 -3.03
CA LEU A 167 8.54 10.98 -2.90
C LEU A 167 9.17 10.27 -4.10
N LEU A 168 8.83 10.68 -5.34
CA LEU A 168 9.36 10.06 -6.55
C LEU A 168 10.86 10.33 -6.74
N ARG A 169 11.32 11.53 -6.40
CA ARG A 169 12.77 11.84 -6.39
C ARG A 169 13.51 11.01 -5.35
N TYR A 170 12.92 10.85 -4.16
CA TYR A 170 13.49 10.00 -3.12
C TYR A 170 13.55 8.53 -3.57
N ARG A 171 12.45 7.98 -4.12
CA ARG A 171 12.41 6.64 -4.73
C ARG A 171 13.54 6.44 -5.72
N LYS A 172 13.75 7.42 -6.62
CA LYS A 172 14.84 7.36 -7.60
C LYS A 172 16.22 7.43 -6.94
N HIS A 173 16.39 8.32 -5.96
CA HIS A 173 17.66 8.58 -5.29
C HIS A 173 18.20 7.34 -4.57
N ILE A 174 17.33 6.55 -3.94
CA ILE A 174 17.73 5.34 -3.21
C ILE A 174 17.74 4.07 -4.09
N GLY A 175 17.44 4.19 -5.39
CA GLY A 175 17.40 3.05 -6.32
C GLY A 175 16.17 2.14 -6.15
N ALA A 176 15.06 2.67 -5.64
CA ALA A 176 13.81 1.93 -5.40
C ALA A 176 12.83 2.02 -6.59
N ASP A 177 13.31 2.16 -7.83
CA ASP A 177 12.48 2.29 -9.03
C ASP A 177 11.50 1.10 -9.22
N ASN A 178 11.81 -0.06 -8.64
CA ASN A 178 11.00 -1.27 -8.68
C ASN A 178 9.81 -1.27 -7.71
N ILE A 179 9.73 -0.31 -6.77
CA ILE A 179 8.68 -0.26 -5.76
C ILE A 179 7.50 0.57 -6.27
N GLN A 180 6.34 -0.08 -6.41
CA GLN A 180 5.12 0.57 -6.89
C GLN A 180 4.52 1.48 -5.81
N ILE A 181 3.91 2.59 -6.22
CA ILE A 181 3.23 3.55 -5.34
C ILE A 181 1.73 3.55 -5.65
N PHE A 182 0.93 3.02 -4.74
CA PHE A 182 -0.52 3.10 -4.80
C PHE A 182 -1.02 4.27 -3.95
N ALA A 183 -1.53 5.31 -4.61
CA ALA A 183 -1.89 6.58 -3.96
C ALA A 183 -3.34 6.60 -3.50
N ASP A 184 -3.59 6.89 -2.22
CA ASP A 184 -4.94 7.15 -1.72
C ASP A 184 -5.52 8.41 -2.39
N ILE A 185 -6.77 8.32 -2.85
CA ILE A 185 -7.55 9.45 -3.35
C ILE A 185 -8.70 9.76 -2.40
N LYS A 186 -8.83 11.03 -1.99
CA LYS A 186 -9.81 11.48 -1.00
C LYS A 186 -9.91 10.56 0.22
N LYS A 187 -8.75 10.33 0.86
CA LYS A 187 -8.57 9.42 2.00
C LYS A 187 -9.67 9.59 3.06
N LYS A 188 -10.10 8.46 3.62
CA LYS A 188 -10.87 8.34 4.86
C LYS A 188 -10.20 9.04 6.05
N HIS A 189 -10.99 9.45 7.05
CA HIS A 189 -10.51 10.17 8.26
C HIS A 189 -9.75 11.46 7.90
N SER A 190 -10.25 12.17 6.91
CA SER A 190 -9.69 13.44 6.46
C SER A 190 -10.76 14.37 5.95
N ALA A 191 -10.65 15.65 6.32
CA ALA A 191 -11.45 16.72 5.77
C ALA A 191 -10.77 17.29 4.50
N HIS A 192 -11.53 17.28 3.41
CA HIS A 192 -11.10 17.77 2.09
C HIS A 192 -11.67 19.17 1.80
N ALA A 193 -11.83 20.01 2.84
CA ALA A 193 -12.44 21.34 2.70
C ALA A 193 -11.58 22.30 1.85
N LEU A 194 -10.25 22.19 1.94
CA LEU A 194 -9.29 22.98 1.13
C LEU A 194 -9.37 22.65 -0.36
N THR A 195 -9.91 21.48 -0.69
CA THR A 195 -9.97 20.89 -2.03
C THR A 195 -11.40 20.46 -2.35
N ALA A 196 -12.39 21.16 -1.78
CA ALA A 196 -13.79 20.82 -1.91
C ALA A 196 -14.29 20.93 -3.36
N ASP A 197 -13.67 21.80 -4.14
CA ASP A 197 -13.88 22.02 -5.57
C ASP A 197 -13.25 20.94 -6.47
N VAL A 198 -12.33 20.13 -5.92
CA VAL A 198 -11.68 19.03 -6.63
C VAL A 198 -12.49 17.75 -6.41
N SER A 199 -13.07 17.19 -7.46
CA SER A 199 -13.77 15.89 -7.41
C SER A 199 -12.81 14.71 -7.23
N VAL A 200 -13.33 13.55 -6.82
CA VAL A 200 -12.53 12.31 -6.69
C VAL A 200 -11.88 11.90 -8.02
N VAL A 201 -12.60 12.10 -9.14
CA VAL A 201 -12.11 11.84 -10.49
C VAL A 201 -10.94 12.75 -10.86
N GLN A 202 -11.03 14.05 -10.52
CA GLN A 202 -9.92 14.99 -10.73
C GLN A 202 -8.72 14.64 -9.83
N THR A 203 -8.95 14.23 -8.58
CA THR A 203 -7.89 13.73 -7.69
C THR A 203 -7.17 12.52 -8.29
N ALA A 204 -7.91 11.53 -8.81
CA ALA A 204 -7.34 10.36 -9.47
C ALA A 204 -6.54 10.72 -10.73
N SER A 205 -7.10 11.61 -11.57
CA SER A 205 -6.42 12.09 -12.78
C SER A 205 -5.13 12.83 -12.46
N ALA A 206 -5.11 13.62 -11.37
CA ALA A 206 -3.91 14.28 -10.89
C ALA A 206 -2.88 13.28 -10.36
N ALA A 207 -3.29 12.26 -9.58
CA ALA A 207 -2.39 11.22 -9.11
C ALA A 207 -1.70 10.49 -10.28
N GLN A 208 -2.46 10.15 -11.33
CA GLN A 208 -1.90 9.58 -12.57
C GLN A 208 -0.93 10.54 -13.26
N LEU A 209 -1.30 11.82 -13.41
CA LEU A 209 -0.43 12.83 -14.01
C LEU A 209 0.90 12.97 -13.24
N PHE A 210 0.83 12.80 -11.92
CA PHE A 210 1.97 12.84 -11.01
C PHE A 210 2.64 11.46 -10.85
N LEU A 211 2.41 10.53 -11.79
CA LEU A 211 3.11 9.26 -11.93
C LEU A 211 2.90 8.27 -10.77
N ALA A 212 1.71 8.27 -10.16
CA ALA A 212 1.30 7.15 -9.32
C ALA A 212 1.20 5.86 -10.14
N ASP A 213 1.62 4.72 -9.58
CA ASP A 213 1.54 3.42 -10.23
C ASP A 213 0.12 2.83 -10.16
N GLY A 214 -0.72 3.32 -9.24
CA GLY A 214 -2.14 3.04 -9.13
C GLY A 214 -2.80 3.97 -8.10
N VAL A 215 -4.13 3.95 -8.04
CA VAL A 215 -4.91 4.75 -7.08
C VAL A 215 -5.76 3.86 -6.18
N VAL A 216 -5.91 4.27 -4.93
CA VAL A 216 -6.74 3.59 -3.92
C VAL A 216 -7.93 4.47 -3.59
N LEU A 217 -9.11 4.03 -4.00
CA LEU A 217 -10.38 4.67 -3.69
C LEU A 217 -10.87 4.19 -2.32
N THR A 218 -11.18 5.10 -1.41
CA THR A 218 -11.66 4.77 -0.06
C THR A 218 -13.02 5.40 0.22
N GLY A 219 -13.86 4.73 1.01
CA GLY A 219 -15.01 5.34 1.67
C GLY A 219 -14.61 6.43 2.68
N THR A 220 -15.58 7.08 3.33
CA THR A 220 -15.34 8.25 4.20
C THR A 220 -14.67 7.91 5.54
N ALA A 221 -14.86 6.69 6.05
CA ALA A 221 -14.31 6.19 7.31
C ALA A 221 -14.09 4.67 7.25
N THR A 222 -13.32 4.11 8.19
CA THR A 222 -13.07 2.66 8.29
C THR A 222 -14.39 1.90 8.48
N GLY A 223 -14.65 0.90 7.62
CA GLY A 223 -15.89 0.11 7.65
C GLY A 223 -17.05 0.73 6.87
N HIS A 224 -16.91 1.96 6.37
CA HIS A 224 -17.87 2.55 5.44
C HIS A 224 -17.51 2.17 3.99
N PRO A 225 -18.49 1.65 3.23
CA PRO A 225 -18.28 1.23 1.85
C PRO A 225 -17.90 2.43 0.96
N THR A 226 -17.11 2.12 -0.06
CA THR A 226 -16.82 3.03 -1.15
C THR A 226 -18.06 3.16 -2.04
N ASP A 227 -18.34 4.34 -2.61
CA ASP A 227 -19.44 4.48 -3.56
C ASP A 227 -19.10 3.72 -4.86
N PRO A 228 -19.86 2.67 -5.25
CA PRO A 228 -19.60 1.92 -6.48
C PRO A 228 -19.66 2.80 -7.74
N GLN A 229 -20.43 3.88 -7.72
CA GLN A 229 -20.47 4.82 -8.85
C GLN A 229 -19.13 5.54 -9.02
N GLN A 230 -18.49 5.94 -7.91
CA GLN A 230 -17.16 6.58 -7.96
C GLN A 230 -16.10 5.64 -8.51
N LEU A 231 -16.18 4.33 -8.23
CA LEU A 231 -15.28 3.34 -8.82
C LEU A 231 -15.37 3.37 -10.35
N GLN A 232 -16.59 3.36 -10.89
CA GLN A 232 -16.80 3.44 -12.34
C GLN A 232 -16.24 4.75 -12.91
N GLU A 233 -16.58 5.89 -12.32
CA GLU A 233 -16.12 7.20 -12.78
C GLU A 233 -14.59 7.30 -12.80
N VAL A 234 -13.92 6.81 -11.74
CA VAL A 234 -12.46 6.79 -11.65
C VAL A 234 -11.85 5.84 -12.68
N LYS A 235 -12.37 4.61 -12.83
CA LYS A 235 -11.90 3.64 -13.85
C LYS A 235 -11.99 4.18 -15.28
N HIS A 236 -12.99 5.01 -15.58
CA HIS A 236 -13.10 5.65 -16.90
C HIS A 236 -12.08 6.78 -17.10
N ALA A 237 -11.76 7.51 -16.04
CA ALA A 237 -10.88 8.68 -16.10
C ALA A 237 -9.38 8.35 -16.13
N VAL A 238 -8.96 7.25 -15.48
CA VAL A 238 -7.54 6.84 -15.41
C VAL A 238 -7.27 5.56 -16.20
N LYS A 239 -6.00 5.32 -16.51
CA LYS A 239 -5.46 4.13 -17.19
C LYS A 239 -4.58 3.28 -16.27
N ILE A 240 -4.24 3.80 -15.10
CA ILE A 240 -3.55 3.06 -14.04
C ILE A 240 -4.55 2.21 -13.22
N PRO A 241 -4.09 1.14 -12.55
CA PRO A 241 -4.91 0.34 -11.65
C PRO A 241 -5.68 1.16 -10.61
N VAL A 242 -6.93 0.77 -10.36
CA VAL A 242 -7.83 1.36 -9.36
C VAL A 242 -8.19 0.29 -8.33
N LEU A 243 -7.76 0.50 -7.10
CA LEU A 243 -7.99 -0.39 -5.97
C LEU A 243 -9.09 0.17 -5.07
N VAL A 244 -9.85 -0.69 -4.41
CA VAL A 244 -10.83 -0.29 -3.38
C VAL A 244 -10.25 -0.57 -2.00
N GLY A 245 -10.10 0.48 -1.20
CA GLY A 245 -9.36 0.47 0.07
C GLY A 245 -10.21 0.48 1.35
N SER A 246 -11.54 0.42 1.25
CA SER A 246 -12.42 0.45 2.44
C SER A 246 -13.79 -0.17 2.23
N GLY A 247 -14.26 -0.83 3.30
CA GLY A 247 -15.68 -1.18 3.49
C GLY A 247 -16.20 -2.32 2.61
N VAL A 248 -15.31 -3.09 2.00
CA VAL A 248 -15.68 -4.30 1.25
C VAL A 248 -15.96 -5.43 2.22
N THR A 249 -17.08 -6.11 2.01
CA THR A 249 -17.56 -7.26 2.76
C THR A 249 -18.09 -8.31 1.80
N LEU A 250 -18.36 -9.52 2.29
CA LEU A 250 -18.94 -10.59 1.48
C LEU A 250 -20.27 -10.19 0.84
N GLU A 251 -21.06 -9.37 1.53
CA GLU A 251 -22.40 -8.96 1.09
C GLU A 251 -22.37 -7.91 -0.02
N ASN A 252 -21.29 -7.11 -0.12
CA ASN A 252 -21.22 -5.99 -1.05
C ASN A 252 -20.11 -6.12 -2.11
N VAL A 253 -19.28 -7.16 -2.06
CA VAL A 253 -18.12 -7.31 -2.95
C VAL A 253 -18.47 -7.31 -4.43
N ARG A 254 -19.69 -7.76 -4.78
CA ARG A 254 -20.22 -7.73 -6.15
C ARG A 254 -20.28 -6.33 -6.75
N ASN A 255 -20.36 -5.29 -5.92
CA ASN A 255 -20.39 -3.90 -6.36
C ASN A 255 -19.01 -3.38 -6.79
N TYR A 256 -17.94 -4.14 -6.54
CA TYR A 256 -16.55 -3.71 -6.76
C TYR A 256 -15.76 -4.66 -7.66
N LEU A 257 -16.42 -5.54 -8.41
CA LEU A 257 -15.74 -6.52 -9.28
C LEU A 257 -14.93 -5.87 -10.41
N ASP A 258 -15.25 -4.62 -10.78
CA ASP A 258 -14.49 -3.86 -11.79
C ASP A 258 -13.20 -3.22 -11.24
N ALA A 259 -12.98 -3.28 -9.93
CA ALA A 259 -11.72 -2.86 -9.32
C ALA A 259 -10.59 -3.80 -9.74
N ASP A 260 -9.37 -3.28 -9.82
CA ASP A 260 -8.19 -4.10 -10.13
C ASP A 260 -7.72 -4.86 -8.88
N ALA A 261 -7.92 -4.29 -7.68
CA ALA A 261 -7.74 -5.01 -6.42
C ALA A 261 -8.64 -4.49 -5.29
N LEU A 262 -8.83 -5.30 -4.25
CA LEU A 262 -9.60 -5.00 -3.05
C LEU A 262 -8.69 -5.15 -1.82
N ILE A 263 -8.54 -4.08 -1.04
CA ILE A 263 -7.80 -4.11 0.22
C ILE A 263 -8.79 -4.38 1.36
N ILE A 264 -8.72 -5.56 1.93
CA ILE A 264 -9.64 -6.04 2.97
C ILE A 264 -8.92 -6.01 4.33
N GLY A 265 -9.40 -5.13 5.21
CA GLY A 265 -8.92 -5.02 6.59
C GLY A 265 -9.93 -5.57 7.60
N SER A 266 -10.77 -4.68 8.14
CA SER A 266 -11.64 -5.00 9.29
C SER A 266 -12.57 -6.19 9.08
N TYR A 267 -13.04 -6.46 7.85
CA TYR A 267 -13.88 -7.62 7.55
C TYR A 267 -13.17 -8.95 7.88
N PHE A 268 -11.86 -9.05 7.70
CA PHE A 268 -11.08 -10.24 8.02
C PHE A 268 -10.79 -10.40 9.51
N LYS A 269 -11.02 -9.37 10.32
CA LYS A 269 -10.84 -9.45 11.77
C LYS A 269 -12.10 -9.98 12.46
N LYS A 270 -11.94 -10.59 13.64
CA LYS A 270 -13.06 -11.14 14.43
C LYS A 270 -14.11 -10.06 14.71
N GLY A 271 -15.37 -10.39 14.45
CA GLY A 271 -16.50 -9.47 14.63
C GLY A 271 -16.48 -8.25 13.69
N GLY A 272 -15.64 -8.24 12.65
CA GLY A 272 -15.54 -7.10 11.74
C GLY A 272 -14.84 -5.88 12.35
N TYR A 273 -14.17 -6.03 13.50
CA TYR A 273 -13.56 -4.93 14.24
C TYR A 273 -12.04 -4.93 14.05
N TRP A 274 -11.52 -3.82 13.53
CA TRP A 274 -10.12 -3.68 13.10
C TRP A 274 -9.08 -4.03 14.18
N ALA A 275 -9.40 -3.81 15.46
CA ALA A 275 -8.49 -4.07 16.57
C ALA A 275 -8.53 -5.50 17.11
N ASN A 276 -9.30 -6.40 16.50
CA ASN A 276 -9.29 -7.81 16.85
C ASN A 276 -8.30 -8.59 15.96
N ALA A 277 -7.98 -9.82 16.37
CA ALA A 277 -7.22 -10.77 15.57
C ALA A 277 -7.94 -11.11 14.26
N VAL A 278 -7.17 -11.58 13.28
CA VAL A 278 -7.68 -12.19 12.05
C VAL A 278 -8.54 -13.41 12.41
N ASP A 279 -9.62 -13.59 11.66
CA ASP A 279 -10.51 -14.73 11.74
C ASP A 279 -10.33 -15.59 10.49
N PRO A 280 -9.61 -16.73 10.57
CA PRO A 280 -9.29 -17.57 9.42
C PRO A 280 -10.53 -18.02 8.63
N ASP A 281 -11.65 -18.28 9.33
CA ASP A 281 -12.89 -18.71 8.68
C ASP A 281 -13.51 -17.60 7.83
N ARG A 282 -13.40 -16.34 8.29
CA ARG A 282 -13.90 -15.19 7.53
C ARG A 282 -13.05 -14.93 6.29
N VAL A 283 -11.72 -15.07 6.40
CA VAL A 283 -10.82 -14.96 5.24
C VAL A 283 -11.14 -16.04 4.23
N LYS A 284 -11.18 -17.31 4.66
CA LYS A 284 -11.45 -18.45 3.77
C LYS A 284 -12.79 -18.33 3.06
N LYS A 285 -13.87 -18.01 3.78
CA LYS A 285 -15.20 -17.81 3.18
C LYS A 285 -15.23 -16.70 2.14
N PHE A 286 -14.50 -15.61 2.38
CA PHE A 286 -14.41 -14.51 1.43
C PHE A 286 -13.65 -14.93 0.16
N MET A 287 -12.52 -15.61 0.32
CA MET A 287 -11.70 -16.07 -0.80
C MET A 287 -12.41 -17.12 -1.66
N GLU A 288 -13.13 -18.05 -1.03
CA GLU A 288 -14.00 -19.01 -1.72
C GLU A 288 -15.10 -18.27 -2.51
N HIS A 289 -15.71 -17.23 -1.94
CA HIS A 289 -16.73 -16.45 -2.62
C HIS A 289 -16.19 -15.64 -3.80
N ILE A 290 -15.02 -15.01 -3.65
CA ILE A 290 -14.35 -14.28 -4.74
C ILE A 290 -13.99 -15.22 -5.90
N SER A 291 -13.48 -16.41 -5.60
CA SER A 291 -13.15 -17.40 -6.63
C SER A 291 -14.38 -17.73 -7.47
N ILE A 292 -15.54 -17.95 -6.84
CA ILE A 292 -16.81 -18.23 -7.55
C ILE A 292 -17.29 -17.04 -8.41
N LEU A 293 -17.01 -15.80 -8.00
CA LEU A 293 -17.44 -14.60 -8.74
C LEU A 293 -16.50 -14.24 -9.91
N THR A 294 -15.31 -14.82 -9.95
CA THR A 294 -14.26 -14.50 -10.93
C THR A 294 -13.97 -15.64 -11.91
N GLU A 295 -14.57 -16.82 -11.69
CA GLU A 295 -14.75 -17.90 -12.68
C GLU A 295 -15.78 -17.53 -13.77
#